data_AF-A0A967S4Z2-F1
#
_entry.id   AF-A0A967S4Z2-F1
#
_cell.length_a   1.000
_cell.length_b   1.000
_cell.length_c   1.000
_cell.angle_alpha   90.00
_cell.angle_beta   90.00
_cell.angle_gamma   90.00
#
_symmetry.space_group_name_H-M   'P 1'
#
loop_
_entity.id
_entity.type
_entity.pdbx_description
1 polymer ?
#
loop_
_entity_poly.entity_id
_entity_poly.type
_entity_poly.pdbx_seq_one_letter_code
_entity_poly.pdbx_strand_id
1 'polypeptide(L)'
;VPGTLYEVRLYFAEIFNGIGGAGERVFDVAVDGVLVLDDFDILDEVGSDVGTRRSVLVQATGATLPVDFFHEVENPKVSAIEIFASFPGGSGNTPPTLAAPGDQTHEVGAPVSLGLVASDPDPDALTYDATNLPAGLSLDSGTGVISGIPTRAESQTVTVSVDDGTNPAVAQGFTWTITEPGSMPPNSGNTPPQLANPGAQSHPAGVALSLALAAVDPDPDLLTFSASGLPAGLSVDAMSGVISGAPTTAGSGTVTVQVEDGVHPPAQATFTWTIFDPGGSTLVHRVNAGGPTLPGADGLGDWIADSAFANTGNAFQTGELVIHDATVPALVPAGLFQSERWDPATAPALNFSFPVVAGGTYEVRLYFAEIFNGIGAPGQRLFDVSIDGALVLESFDIVGEVGPDVGTMRSAVVTAATDALVVAFGHVVQNPKVSGIEVWALGTNLPPTLSDPGDQSHEVGESVSLALAASDPEMDPLLFGASNLPEGLAIDPASGVISGQPTSTEVRSVTVSVDDGNHPPVTRTFLWTIEAGSNPPPVLTNPGDQTTDVGASVSLQILATDT
;
A
#
# COMPACT_ATOMS: atom_id res chain seq x y z
N VAL A 1 -13.88 -16.38 -15.58
CA VAL A 1 -12.60 -16.57 -16.28
C VAL A 1 -12.02 -17.87 -15.74
N PRO A 2 -11.69 -18.85 -16.61
CA PRO A 2 -11.10 -20.11 -16.16
C PRO A 2 -9.82 -19.87 -15.36
N GLY A 3 -9.66 -20.54 -14.22
CA GLY A 3 -8.55 -20.38 -13.27
C GLY A 3 -8.76 -19.26 -12.23
N THR A 4 -9.76 -18.39 -12.40
CA THR A 4 -10.08 -17.31 -11.45
C THR A 4 -10.91 -17.86 -10.30
N LEU A 5 -10.57 -17.47 -9.08
CA LEU A 5 -11.37 -17.75 -7.89
C LEU A 5 -12.62 -16.85 -7.94
N TYR A 6 -13.74 -17.30 -7.41
CA TYR A 6 -14.96 -16.52 -7.31
C TYR A 6 -15.52 -16.62 -5.91
N GLU A 7 -15.91 -15.51 -5.30
CA GLU A 7 -16.82 -15.54 -4.15
C GLU A 7 -18.25 -15.66 -4.70
N VAL A 8 -18.94 -16.72 -4.31
CA VAL A 8 -20.36 -16.91 -4.60
C VAL A 8 -21.14 -16.75 -3.30
N ARG A 9 -21.97 -15.71 -3.23
CA ARG A 9 -22.90 -15.47 -2.12
C ARG A 9 -24.29 -15.96 -2.49
N LEU A 10 -24.85 -16.81 -1.65
CA LEU A 10 -26.16 -17.43 -1.82
C LEU A 10 -27.08 -16.90 -0.72
N TYR A 11 -28.19 -16.29 -1.09
CA TYR A 11 -29.16 -15.73 -0.15
C TYR A 11 -30.40 -16.61 -0.12
N PHE A 12 -30.87 -16.90 1.08
CA PHE A 12 -32.00 -17.79 1.33
C PHE A 12 -32.98 -17.15 2.29
N ALA A 13 -34.27 -17.41 2.09
CA ALA A 13 -35.30 -17.09 3.07
C ALA A 13 -36.47 -18.06 2.88
N GLU A 14 -36.98 -18.67 3.95
CA GLU A 14 -38.16 -19.52 3.84
C GLU A 14 -39.45 -18.70 4.01
N ILE A 15 -40.06 -18.36 2.89
CA ILE A 15 -41.27 -17.51 2.78
C ILE A 15 -42.47 -18.28 2.22
N PHE A 16 -42.34 -19.59 2.00
CA PHE A 16 -43.42 -20.40 1.45
C PHE A 16 -44.26 -21.01 2.57
N ASN A 17 -45.50 -20.53 2.71
CA ASN A 17 -46.47 -20.96 3.73
C ASN A 17 -46.89 -22.46 3.70
N GLY A 18 -46.41 -23.24 2.72
CA GLY A 18 -46.70 -24.68 2.63
C GLY A 18 -45.65 -25.58 3.29
N ILE A 19 -44.58 -25.01 3.83
CA ILE A 19 -43.50 -25.69 4.56
C ILE A 19 -43.34 -24.96 5.89
N GLY A 20 -43.42 -25.70 6.99
CA GLY A 20 -43.52 -25.13 8.33
C GLY A 20 -42.64 -25.79 9.38
N GLY A 21 -41.87 -26.82 9.02
CA GLY A 21 -40.95 -27.50 9.93
C GLY A 21 -39.58 -27.78 9.31
N ALA A 22 -38.56 -27.89 10.15
CA ALA A 22 -37.25 -28.42 9.77
C ALA A 22 -37.39 -29.84 9.17
N GLY A 23 -36.58 -30.14 8.18
CA GLY A 23 -36.55 -31.36 7.38
C GLY A 23 -37.60 -31.39 6.26
N GLU A 24 -38.47 -30.39 6.14
CA GLU A 24 -39.50 -30.36 5.10
C GLU A 24 -39.00 -29.77 3.76
N ARG A 25 -37.89 -29.02 3.76
CA ARG A 25 -37.12 -28.64 2.58
C ARG A 25 -35.63 -28.80 2.87
N VAL A 26 -34.99 -29.73 2.18
CA VAL A 26 -33.56 -30.04 2.30
C VAL A 26 -32.99 -30.13 0.90
N PHE A 27 -31.87 -29.46 0.66
CA PHE A 27 -31.25 -29.47 -0.65
C PHE A 27 -29.76 -29.23 -0.58
N ASP A 28 -29.05 -29.69 -1.60
CA ASP A 28 -27.64 -29.43 -1.76
C ASP A 28 -27.40 -28.30 -2.74
N VAL A 29 -26.24 -27.66 -2.61
CA VAL A 29 -25.75 -26.69 -3.60
C VAL A 29 -24.34 -27.06 -4.00
N ALA A 30 -24.09 -27.17 -5.30
CA ALA A 30 -22.74 -27.21 -5.85
C ALA A 30 -22.46 -25.97 -6.68
N VAL A 31 -21.20 -25.52 -6.65
CA VAL A 31 -20.71 -24.46 -7.52
C VAL A 31 -19.52 -25.03 -8.29
N ASP A 32 -19.59 -24.94 -9.62
CA ASP A 32 -18.63 -25.54 -10.55
C ASP A 32 -18.37 -27.03 -10.33
N GLY A 33 -19.44 -27.75 -9.97
CA GLY A 33 -19.39 -29.19 -9.68
C GLY A 33 -18.79 -29.55 -8.32
N VAL A 34 -18.42 -28.56 -7.49
CA VAL A 34 -17.97 -28.76 -6.11
C VAL A 34 -19.16 -28.57 -5.17
N LEU A 35 -19.48 -29.57 -4.34
CA LEU A 35 -20.51 -29.47 -3.31
C LEU A 35 -20.09 -28.43 -2.26
N VAL A 36 -20.90 -27.38 -2.08
CA VAL A 36 -20.62 -26.26 -1.18
C VAL A 36 -21.63 -26.11 -0.04
N LEU A 37 -22.84 -26.65 -0.20
CA LEU A 37 -23.82 -26.85 0.85
C LEU A 37 -24.37 -28.27 0.71
N ASP A 38 -24.38 -29.02 1.81
CA ASP A 38 -24.79 -30.44 1.91
C ASP A 38 -25.91 -30.52 2.94
N ASP A 39 -27.04 -31.14 2.57
CA ASP A 39 -28.26 -31.25 3.38
C ASP A 39 -28.76 -29.89 3.95
N PHE A 40 -28.77 -28.83 3.14
CA PHE A 40 -29.09 -27.49 3.61
C PHE A 40 -30.59 -27.29 3.89
N ASP A 41 -30.91 -26.85 5.10
CA ASP A 41 -32.26 -26.57 5.58
C ASP A 41 -32.35 -25.15 6.16
N ILE A 42 -33.10 -24.29 5.46
CA ILE A 42 -33.29 -22.89 5.84
C ILE A 42 -34.10 -22.76 7.14
N LEU A 43 -35.09 -23.61 7.35
CA LEU A 43 -35.97 -23.54 8.52
C LEU A 43 -35.29 -24.03 9.79
N ASP A 44 -34.45 -25.08 9.69
CA ASP A 44 -33.62 -25.52 10.81
C ASP A 44 -32.62 -24.43 11.21
N GLU A 45 -32.08 -23.71 10.21
CA GLU A 45 -31.05 -22.70 10.46
C GLU A 45 -31.60 -21.38 11.02
N VAL A 46 -32.57 -20.76 10.34
CA VAL A 46 -33.03 -19.39 10.67
C VAL A 46 -34.53 -19.27 10.90
N GLY A 47 -35.29 -20.34 10.68
CA GLY A 47 -36.74 -20.33 10.78
C GLY A 47 -37.45 -19.61 9.62
N SER A 48 -38.77 -19.49 9.73
CA SER A 48 -39.61 -18.94 8.66
C SER A 48 -39.57 -17.41 8.63
N ASP A 49 -39.66 -16.84 7.43
CA ASP A 49 -39.65 -15.40 7.15
C ASP A 49 -38.37 -14.66 7.60
N VAL A 50 -37.28 -15.40 7.82
CA VAL A 50 -35.94 -14.86 8.14
C VAL A 50 -34.99 -15.18 7.00
N GLY A 51 -34.19 -14.18 6.61
CA GLY A 51 -33.16 -14.32 5.59
C GLY A 51 -31.84 -14.82 6.18
N THR A 52 -31.12 -15.65 5.44
CA THR A 52 -29.74 -16.07 5.71
C THR A 52 -28.89 -15.97 4.43
N ARG A 53 -27.57 -15.89 4.60
CA ARG A 53 -26.58 -15.80 3.52
C ARG A 53 -25.53 -16.89 3.73
N ARG A 54 -25.06 -17.48 2.64
CA ARG A 54 -23.88 -18.37 2.63
C ARG A 54 -22.88 -17.87 1.60
N SER A 55 -21.60 -17.87 1.94
CA SER A 55 -20.54 -17.41 1.04
C SER A 55 -19.50 -18.49 0.86
N VAL A 56 -19.16 -18.80 -0.39
CA VAL A 56 -18.26 -19.88 -0.74
C VAL A 56 -17.26 -19.41 -1.80
N LEU A 57 -16.01 -19.88 -1.71
CA LEU A 57 -14.97 -19.58 -2.70
C LEU A 57 -14.82 -20.76 -3.65
N VAL A 58 -14.97 -20.51 -4.96
CA VAL A 58 -14.84 -21.55 -5.99
C VAL A 58 -13.94 -21.09 -7.12
N GLN A 59 -12.97 -21.92 -7.49
CA GLN A 59 -12.11 -21.66 -8.64
C GLN A 59 -12.82 -22.11 -9.91
N ALA A 60 -13.16 -21.16 -10.80
CA ALA A 60 -13.83 -21.48 -12.05
C ALA A 60 -12.92 -22.33 -12.94
N THR A 61 -13.38 -23.52 -13.31
CA THR A 61 -12.70 -24.45 -14.22
C THR A 61 -13.00 -24.14 -15.69
N GLY A 62 -14.09 -23.41 -15.96
CA GLY A 62 -14.58 -23.11 -17.31
C GLY A 62 -14.90 -21.64 -17.55
N ALA A 63 -15.37 -21.36 -18.76
CA ALA A 63 -15.82 -20.01 -19.15
C ALA A 63 -17.15 -19.61 -18.47
N THR A 64 -17.85 -20.58 -17.89
CA THR A 64 -19.09 -20.44 -17.11
C THR A 64 -18.85 -21.01 -15.71
N LEU A 65 -19.45 -20.41 -14.68
CA LEU A 65 -19.46 -20.90 -13.30
C LEU A 65 -20.87 -21.42 -12.98
N PRO A 66 -21.16 -22.73 -13.16
CA PRO A 66 -22.49 -23.27 -12.88
C PRO A 66 -22.74 -23.28 -11.36
N VAL A 67 -23.95 -22.91 -10.96
CA VAL A 67 -24.43 -23.01 -9.58
C VAL A 67 -25.63 -23.95 -9.62
N ASP A 68 -25.41 -25.18 -9.19
CA ASP A 68 -26.37 -26.27 -9.27
C ASP A 68 -27.02 -26.48 -7.91
N PHE A 69 -28.35 -26.60 -7.91
CA PHE A 69 -29.13 -26.92 -6.73
C PHE A 69 -29.73 -28.31 -6.88
N PHE A 70 -29.44 -29.21 -5.94
CA PHE A 70 -29.95 -30.59 -5.98
C PHE A 70 -31.03 -30.75 -4.94
N HIS A 71 -32.18 -31.26 -5.36
CA HIS A 71 -33.27 -31.54 -4.45
C HIS A 71 -32.98 -32.82 -3.67
N GLU A 72 -33.15 -32.78 -2.35
CA GLU A 72 -33.19 -33.97 -1.49
C GLU A 72 -34.61 -34.16 -0.93
N VAL A 73 -35.16 -33.09 -0.33
CA VAL A 73 -36.55 -33.02 0.14
C VAL A 73 -37.18 -31.71 -0.33
N GLU A 74 -38.30 -31.80 -1.07
CA GLU A 74 -38.94 -30.66 -1.76
C GLU A 74 -38.00 -29.96 -2.75
N ASN A 75 -38.47 -28.92 -3.45
CA ASN A 75 -37.68 -28.21 -4.44
C ASN A 75 -36.69 -27.26 -3.75
N PRO A 76 -35.43 -27.19 -4.23
CA PRO A 76 -34.47 -26.22 -3.73
C PRO A 76 -34.95 -24.79 -4.00
N LYS A 77 -34.45 -23.86 -3.19
CA LYS A 77 -34.82 -22.45 -3.27
C LYS A 77 -33.62 -21.56 -3.05
N VAL A 78 -33.59 -20.45 -3.76
CA VAL A 78 -32.64 -19.35 -3.57
C VAL A 78 -33.38 -18.03 -3.76
N SER A 79 -33.05 -17.04 -2.93
CA SER A 79 -33.61 -15.69 -3.02
C SER A 79 -32.77 -14.79 -3.91
N ALA A 80 -31.45 -14.88 -3.81
CA ALA A 80 -30.50 -14.16 -4.66
C ALA A 80 -29.15 -14.88 -4.74
N ILE A 81 -28.39 -14.60 -5.79
CA ILE A 81 -27.02 -15.07 -5.97
C ILE A 81 -26.17 -13.86 -6.37
N GLU A 82 -25.06 -13.63 -5.69
CA GLU A 82 -24.03 -12.68 -6.10
C GLU A 82 -22.74 -13.43 -6.40
N ILE A 83 -22.04 -13.03 -7.47
CA ILE A 83 -20.78 -13.63 -7.89
C ILE A 83 -19.76 -12.52 -8.06
N PHE A 84 -18.71 -12.56 -7.24
CA PHE A 84 -17.57 -11.66 -7.31
C PHE A 84 -16.38 -12.43 -7.83
N ALA A 85 -15.65 -11.89 -8.81
CA ALA A 85 -14.35 -12.45 -9.16
C ALA A 85 -13.40 -12.23 -7.97
N SER A 86 -12.92 -13.30 -7.35
CA SER A 86 -11.83 -13.24 -6.38
C SER A 86 -10.52 -13.55 -7.10
N PHE A 87 -9.56 -12.63 -7.02
CA PHE A 87 -8.26 -12.85 -7.63
C PHE A 87 -7.46 -13.83 -6.75
N PRO A 88 -6.93 -14.95 -7.30
CA PRO A 88 -5.92 -15.71 -6.59
C PRO A 88 -4.62 -14.89 -6.64
N GLY A 89 -4.40 -14.09 -5.59
CA GLY A 89 -3.23 -13.21 -5.44
C GLY A 89 -3.49 -11.77 -5.91
N GLY A 90 -4.24 -11.01 -5.11
CA GLY A 90 -4.41 -9.56 -5.24
C GLY A 90 -5.45 -9.10 -4.24
N SER A 91 -5.15 -8.06 -3.47
CA SER A 91 -6.16 -7.27 -2.76
C SER A 91 -7.34 -7.05 -3.70
N GLY A 92 -8.56 -7.17 -3.19
CA GLY A 92 -9.64 -6.44 -3.84
C GLY A 92 -9.23 -4.99 -3.69
N ASN A 93 -8.88 -4.33 -4.80
CA ASN A 93 -8.58 -2.93 -4.74
C ASN A 93 -9.77 -2.20 -4.11
N THR A 94 -9.51 -1.33 -3.16
CA THR A 94 -10.53 -0.60 -2.41
C THR A 94 -10.94 0.58 -3.27
N PRO A 95 -12.25 0.83 -3.52
CA PRO A 95 -12.63 2.00 -4.27
C PRO A 95 -12.08 3.26 -3.60
N PRO A 96 -11.55 4.24 -4.35
CA PRO A 96 -11.09 5.49 -3.79
C PRO A 96 -12.26 6.20 -3.12
N THR A 97 -12.01 6.86 -2.01
CA THR A 97 -13.00 7.79 -1.45
C THR A 97 -12.85 9.15 -2.11
N LEU A 98 -13.95 9.88 -2.27
CA LEU A 98 -13.94 11.26 -2.77
C LEU A 98 -14.76 12.14 -1.84
N ALA A 99 -14.09 13.09 -1.16
CA ALA A 99 -14.78 14.04 -0.31
C ALA A 99 -15.59 15.04 -1.13
N ALA A 100 -16.77 15.41 -0.64
CA ALA A 100 -17.60 16.41 -1.29
C ALA A 100 -16.93 17.79 -1.22
N PRO A 101 -16.69 18.48 -2.35
CA PRO A 101 -16.05 19.81 -2.36
C PRO A 101 -16.90 20.92 -1.71
N GLY A 102 -18.19 20.66 -1.47
CA GLY A 102 -19.17 21.68 -1.06
C GLY A 102 -19.56 22.60 -2.22
N ASP A 103 -20.65 23.36 -2.04
CA ASP A 103 -21.10 24.32 -3.04
C ASP A 103 -20.07 25.47 -3.20
N GLN A 104 -19.79 25.85 -4.44
CA GLN A 104 -18.76 26.81 -4.81
C GLN A 104 -19.37 28.09 -5.39
N THR A 105 -18.79 29.27 -5.08
CA THR A 105 -19.22 30.55 -5.66
C THR A 105 -18.04 31.40 -6.11
N HIS A 106 -18.05 31.86 -7.36
CA HIS A 106 -16.99 32.70 -7.94
C HIS A 106 -17.57 33.79 -8.86
N GLU A 107 -16.78 34.78 -9.28
CA GLU A 107 -17.16 35.78 -10.28
C GLU A 107 -16.54 35.47 -11.67
N VAL A 108 -17.19 35.92 -12.73
CA VAL A 108 -16.61 35.90 -14.08
C VAL A 108 -15.28 36.67 -14.10
N GLY A 109 -14.24 36.07 -14.66
CA GLY A 109 -12.92 36.68 -14.80
C GLY A 109 -11.99 36.48 -13.60
N ALA A 110 -12.47 35.91 -12.50
CA ALA A 110 -11.62 35.52 -11.36
C ALA A 110 -10.91 34.19 -11.65
N PRO A 111 -9.61 34.04 -11.36
CA PRO A 111 -8.95 32.74 -11.45
C PRO A 111 -9.51 31.77 -10.41
N VAL A 112 -9.62 30.50 -10.77
CA VAL A 112 -10.09 29.40 -9.91
C VAL A 112 -8.97 28.37 -9.77
N SER A 113 -8.81 27.83 -8.56
CA SER A 113 -8.04 26.61 -8.27
C SER A 113 -8.74 25.82 -7.16
N LEU A 114 -9.36 24.69 -7.51
CA LEU A 114 -10.07 23.80 -6.59
C LEU A 114 -9.48 22.40 -6.67
N GLY A 115 -8.86 21.93 -5.58
CA GLY A 115 -8.37 20.56 -5.48
C GLY A 115 -9.47 19.58 -5.05
N LEU A 116 -9.58 18.45 -5.73
CA LEU A 116 -10.41 17.33 -5.30
C LEU A 116 -9.67 16.47 -4.28
N VAL A 117 -10.38 16.07 -3.22
CA VAL A 117 -9.81 15.27 -2.14
C VAL A 117 -10.27 13.85 -2.31
N ALA A 118 -9.35 13.00 -2.79
CA ALA A 118 -9.55 11.57 -2.79
C ALA A 118 -8.44 10.87 -2.01
N SER A 119 -8.78 9.74 -1.41
CA SER A 119 -7.81 8.83 -0.80
C SER A 119 -8.10 7.42 -1.24
N ASP A 120 -7.04 6.68 -1.52
CA ASP A 120 -7.11 5.27 -1.80
C ASP A 120 -6.32 4.51 -0.73
N PRO A 121 -6.93 3.55 -0.03
CA PRO A 121 -6.22 2.65 0.87
C PRO A 121 -5.18 1.78 0.15
N ASP A 122 -5.33 1.56 -1.16
CA ASP A 122 -4.40 0.82 -2.00
C ASP A 122 -3.39 1.78 -2.67
N PRO A 123 -2.14 1.32 -2.95
CA PRO A 123 -1.10 2.13 -3.59
C PRO A 123 -1.34 2.30 -5.10
N ASP A 124 -2.58 2.55 -5.50
CA ASP A 124 -3.03 2.65 -6.88
C ASP A 124 -3.00 4.09 -7.40
N ALA A 125 -2.85 4.23 -8.72
CA ALA A 125 -2.77 5.54 -9.35
C ALA A 125 -4.18 6.11 -9.58
N LEU A 126 -4.51 7.19 -8.87
CA LEU A 126 -5.80 7.85 -9.01
C LEU A 126 -5.90 8.72 -10.27
N THR A 127 -7.01 8.57 -10.98
CA THR A 127 -7.40 9.35 -12.15
C THR A 127 -8.70 10.10 -11.86
N TYR A 128 -8.74 11.39 -12.14
CA TYR A 128 -9.89 12.25 -11.86
C TYR A 128 -10.63 12.65 -13.14
N ASP A 129 -11.95 12.78 -13.03
CA ASP A 129 -12.81 13.32 -14.10
C ASP A 129 -13.82 14.34 -13.55
N ALA A 130 -14.28 15.26 -14.40
CA ALA A 130 -15.27 16.26 -14.05
C ALA A 130 -16.18 16.57 -15.24
N THR A 131 -17.49 16.61 -14.98
CA THR A 131 -18.52 16.95 -15.96
C THR A 131 -19.28 18.20 -15.55
N ASN A 132 -19.79 18.93 -16.55
CA ASN A 132 -20.48 20.20 -16.36
C ASN A 132 -19.64 21.24 -15.60
N LEU A 133 -18.34 21.35 -15.88
CA LEU A 133 -17.55 22.47 -15.36
C LEU A 133 -18.03 23.81 -15.96
N PRO A 134 -18.05 24.91 -15.17
CA PRO A 134 -18.30 26.24 -15.70
C PRO A 134 -17.38 26.60 -16.87
N ALA A 135 -17.90 27.37 -17.82
CA ALA A 135 -17.18 27.71 -19.05
C ALA A 135 -15.89 28.47 -18.76
N GLY A 136 -14.73 27.86 -19.08
CA GLY A 136 -13.40 28.43 -18.83
C GLY A 136 -12.63 27.74 -17.71
N LEU A 137 -13.21 26.72 -17.06
CA LEU A 137 -12.54 25.82 -16.13
C LEU A 137 -12.21 24.48 -16.78
N SER A 138 -11.16 23.82 -16.29
CA SER A 138 -10.70 22.50 -16.71
C SER A 138 -10.14 21.72 -15.52
N LEU A 139 -10.31 20.40 -15.54
CA LEU A 139 -9.69 19.48 -14.57
C LEU A 139 -8.38 18.92 -15.14
N ASP A 140 -7.34 18.87 -14.31
CA ASP A 140 -6.18 18.02 -14.54
C ASP A 140 -6.43 16.62 -13.95
N SER A 141 -6.49 15.61 -14.83
CA SER A 141 -6.90 14.25 -14.46
C SER A 141 -5.87 13.49 -13.63
N GLY A 142 -4.61 13.93 -13.57
CA GLY A 142 -3.57 13.26 -12.78
C GLY A 142 -3.41 13.86 -11.38
N THR A 143 -3.88 15.09 -11.18
CA THR A 143 -3.72 15.82 -9.91
C THR A 143 -5.05 16.10 -9.20
N GLY A 144 -6.18 15.95 -9.89
CA GLY A 144 -7.50 16.23 -9.32
C GLY A 144 -7.79 17.73 -9.16
N VAL A 145 -6.99 18.62 -9.77
CA VAL A 145 -7.17 20.07 -9.63
C VAL A 145 -8.02 20.63 -10.76
N ILE A 146 -9.12 21.30 -10.40
CA ILE A 146 -9.94 22.10 -11.31
C ILE A 146 -9.43 23.54 -11.30
N SER A 147 -8.99 24.04 -12.45
CA SER A 147 -8.46 25.40 -12.57
C SER A 147 -8.92 26.12 -13.84
N GLY A 148 -8.79 27.45 -13.86
CA GLY A 148 -9.08 28.25 -15.04
C GLY A 148 -9.65 29.63 -14.72
N ILE A 149 -10.27 30.26 -15.71
CA ILE A 149 -10.93 31.58 -15.55
C ILE A 149 -12.35 31.47 -16.10
N PRO A 150 -13.39 31.48 -15.27
CA PRO A 150 -14.78 31.43 -15.71
C PRO A 150 -15.09 32.62 -16.63
N THR A 151 -15.75 32.34 -17.74
CA THR A 151 -16.04 33.30 -18.81
C THR A 151 -17.51 33.73 -18.84
N ARG A 152 -18.39 33.02 -18.14
CA ARG A 152 -19.82 33.30 -18.10
C ARG A 152 -20.41 33.03 -16.70
N ALA A 153 -21.23 33.97 -16.20
CA ALA A 153 -22.11 33.79 -15.05
C ALA A 153 -23.22 32.75 -15.30
N GLU A 154 -23.18 31.67 -14.54
CA GLU A 154 -24.06 30.52 -14.61
C GLU A 154 -24.11 29.80 -13.27
N SER A 155 -25.16 29.02 -13.02
CA SER A 155 -25.24 28.17 -11.83
C SER A 155 -25.64 26.78 -12.29
N GLN A 156 -24.82 25.79 -11.94
CA GLN A 156 -24.97 24.42 -12.42
C GLN A 156 -24.48 23.41 -11.39
N THR A 157 -24.98 22.19 -11.52
CA THR A 157 -24.47 21.04 -10.74
C THR A 157 -23.28 20.46 -11.48
N VAL A 158 -22.11 20.54 -10.85
CA VAL A 158 -20.86 19.93 -11.29
C VAL A 158 -20.77 18.54 -10.68
N THR A 159 -20.40 17.55 -11.48
CA THR A 159 -20.11 16.20 -10.97
C THR A 159 -18.64 15.90 -11.19
N VAL A 160 -17.95 15.56 -10.12
CA VAL A 160 -16.54 15.16 -10.12
C VAL A 160 -16.44 13.69 -9.73
N SER A 161 -15.45 12.99 -10.26
CA SER A 161 -15.21 11.59 -9.93
C SER A 161 -13.73 11.26 -9.85
N VAL A 162 -13.41 10.21 -9.11
CA VAL A 162 -12.07 9.62 -9.01
C VAL A 162 -12.16 8.12 -9.27
N ASP A 163 -11.18 7.61 -10.00
CA ASP A 163 -11.06 6.23 -10.48
C ASP A 163 -9.64 5.73 -10.18
N ASP A 164 -9.53 4.53 -9.64
CA ASP A 164 -8.28 3.82 -9.34
C ASP A 164 -7.85 2.88 -10.48
N GLY A 165 -8.68 2.75 -11.52
CA GLY A 165 -8.46 1.88 -12.68
C GLY A 165 -8.92 0.43 -12.49
N THR A 166 -9.47 0.11 -11.31
CA THR A 166 -9.72 -1.25 -10.83
C THR A 166 -11.14 -1.40 -10.27
N ASN A 167 -11.71 -0.32 -9.74
CA ASN A 167 -13.06 -0.22 -9.19
C ASN A 167 -13.91 0.79 -9.98
N PRO A 168 -15.24 0.77 -9.80
CA PRO A 168 -16.09 1.83 -10.36
C PRO A 168 -15.73 3.18 -9.76
N ALA A 169 -15.54 4.19 -10.62
CA ALA A 169 -15.25 5.55 -10.20
C ALA A 169 -16.27 6.09 -9.18
N VAL A 170 -15.78 6.71 -8.10
CA VAL A 170 -16.59 7.34 -7.06
C VAL A 170 -16.85 8.78 -7.43
N ALA A 171 -18.12 9.20 -7.43
CA ALA A 171 -18.54 10.52 -7.90
C ALA A 171 -19.27 11.35 -6.83
N GLN A 172 -19.04 12.66 -6.85
CA GLN A 172 -19.71 13.64 -6.00
C GLN A 172 -20.28 14.79 -6.83
N GLY A 173 -21.48 15.23 -6.47
CA GLY A 173 -22.16 16.37 -7.10
C GLY A 173 -22.20 17.58 -6.16
N PHE A 174 -21.93 18.78 -6.68
CA PHE A 174 -22.05 20.04 -5.94
C PHE A 174 -22.52 21.17 -6.86
N THR A 175 -23.07 22.24 -6.28
CA THR A 175 -23.50 23.42 -7.05
C THR A 175 -22.34 24.37 -7.20
N TRP A 176 -22.02 24.76 -8.44
CA TRP A 176 -21.07 25.84 -8.71
C TRP A 176 -21.80 27.04 -9.30
N THR A 177 -21.76 28.16 -8.59
CA THR A 177 -22.37 29.43 -9.01
C THR A 177 -21.29 30.42 -9.43
N ILE A 178 -21.24 30.73 -10.72
CA ILE A 178 -20.49 31.86 -11.28
C ILE A 178 -21.44 33.05 -11.38
N THR A 179 -21.07 34.16 -10.75
CA THR A 179 -21.86 35.40 -10.75
C THR A 179 -21.24 36.47 -11.65
N GLU A 180 -22.00 37.50 -11.99
CA GLU A 180 -21.50 38.62 -12.81
C GLU A 180 -20.42 39.41 -12.04
N PRO A 181 -19.44 40.02 -12.71
CA PRO A 181 -18.42 40.80 -12.03
C PRO A 181 -19.03 41.93 -11.16
N GLY A 182 -18.61 42.02 -9.90
CA GLY A 182 -19.08 43.02 -8.94
C GLY A 182 -20.51 42.79 -8.42
N SER A 183 -21.03 41.57 -8.56
CA SER A 183 -22.32 41.17 -7.99
C SER A 183 -22.17 40.48 -6.63
N MET A 184 -20.97 40.03 -6.29
CA MET A 184 -20.59 39.75 -4.90
C MET A 184 -20.49 41.09 -4.14
N PRO A 185 -21.02 41.19 -2.92
CA PRO A 185 -20.85 42.39 -2.11
C PRO A 185 -19.34 42.67 -1.94
N PRO A 186 -18.87 43.94 -2.03
CA PRO A 186 -17.46 44.24 -1.84
C PRO A 186 -16.99 43.70 -0.48
N ASN A 187 -15.99 42.80 -0.51
CA ASN A 187 -15.46 42.07 0.64
C ASN A 187 -15.38 42.97 1.88
N SER A 188 -16.29 42.72 2.82
CA SER A 188 -16.26 43.32 4.16
C SER A 188 -15.84 42.29 5.22
N GLY A 189 -15.38 41.12 4.80
CA GLY A 189 -14.79 40.09 5.64
C GLY A 189 -14.37 38.93 4.76
N ASN A 190 -13.07 38.82 4.47
CA ASN A 190 -12.50 37.57 3.98
C ASN A 190 -12.63 36.53 5.11
N THR A 191 -12.85 35.27 4.78
CA THR A 191 -12.93 34.16 5.72
C THR A 191 -11.62 33.39 5.64
N PRO A 192 -10.99 32.99 6.77
CA PRO A 192 -9.76 32.20 6.70
C PRO A 192 -10.05 30.80 6.12
N PRO A 193 -9.10 30.21 5.37
CA PRO A 193 -9.23 28.85 4.89
C PRO A 193 -9.32 27.86 6.07
N GLN A 194 -9.98 26.74 5.84
CA GLN A 194 -10.02 25.59 6.77
C GLN A 194 -9.14 24.47 6.20
N LEU A 195 -8.29 23.86 7.03
CA LEU A 195 -7.47 22.71 6.65
C LEU A 195 -7.83 21.50 7.52
N ALA A 196 -8.19 20.38 6.89
CA ALA A 196 -8.46 19.14 7.62
C ALA A 196 -7.14 18.46 8.02
N ASN A 197 -7.12 17.83 9.19
CA ASN A 197 -5.98 17.01 9.61
C ASN A 197 -6.06 15.63 8.94
N PRO A 198 -5.05 15.20 8.18
CA PRO A 198 -5.05 13.88 7.53
C PRO A 198 -4.90 12.71 8.52
N GLY A 199 -4.65 12.97 9.81
CA GLY A 199 -4.44 11.93 10.81
C GLY A 199 -3.05 11.30 10.72
N ALA A 200 -2.73 10.39 11.64
CA ALA A 200 -1.43 9.71 11.65
C ALA A 200 -1.25 8.85 10.39
N GLN A 201 -0.07 8.94 9.78
CA GLN A 201 0.30 8.23 8.56
C GLN A 201 1.39 7.20 8.85
N SER A 202 1.34 6.05 8.17
CA SER A 202 2.35 4.98 8.27
C SER A 202 2.60 4.35 6.91
N HIS A 203 3.85 4.36 6.42
CA HIS A 203 4.20 3.86 5.09
C HIS A 203 5.58 3.18 5.09
N PRO A 204 5.83 2.19 4.21
CA PRO A 204 7.16 1.60 4.06
C PRO A 204 8.13 2.56 3.35
N ALA A 205 9.41 2.49 3.69
CA ALA A 205 10.47 3.16 2.93
C ALA A 205 10.57 2.59 1.50
N GLY A 206 10.89 3.44 0.53
CA GLY A 206 11.12 3.10 -0.88
C GLY A 206 9.87 3.00 -1.75
N VAL A 207 8.66 3.07 -1.18
CA VAL A 207 7.40 2.93 -1.91
C VAL A 207 6.80 4.30 -2.21
N ALA A 208 6.55 4.60 -3.49
CA ALA A 208 5.94 5.86 -3.89
C ALA A 208 4.51 5.97 -3.35
N LEU A 209 4.14 7.17 -2.88
CA LEU A 209 2.81 7.49 -2.36
C LEU A 209 2.35 8.87 -2.83
N SER A 210 1.05 9.11 -2.65
CA SER A 210 0.40 10.41 -2.88
C SER A 210 -0.64 10.67 -1.80
N LEU A 211 -0.56 11.83 -1.14
CA LEU A 211 -1.48 12.29 -0.10
C LEU A 211 -1.97 13.71 -0.44
N ALA A 212 -3.26 13.86 -0.75
CA ALA A 212 -3.86 15.16 -1.01
C ALA A 212 -4.28 15.87 0.29
N LEU A 213 -3.90 17.14 0.44
CA LEU A 213 -4.34 17.97 1.56
C LEU A 213 -5.73 18.57 1.29
N ALA A 214 -6.62 18.49 2.28
CA ALA A 214 -7.99 18.96 2.15
C ALA A 214 -8.16 20.35 2.77
N ALA A 215 -8.32 21.37 1.91
CA ALA A 215 -8.64 22.72 2.33
C ALA A 215 -9.95 23.22 1.71
N VAL A 216 -10.71 24.00 2.49
CA VAL A 216 -11.93 24.69 2.04
C VAL A 216 -11.79 26.17 2.33
N ASP A 217 -11.97 27.00 1.31
CA ASP A 217 -12.05 28.44 1.45
C ASP A 217 -13.42 28.93 0.94
N PRO A 218 -14.23 29.60 1.78
CA PRO A 218 -15.49 30.21 1.36
C PRO A 218 -15.32 31.37 0.36
N ASP A 219 -14.12 31.93 0.27
CA ASP A 219 -13.79 33.08 -0.57
C ASP A 219 -12.96 32.65 -1.80
N PRO A 220 -13.11 33.34 -2.95
CA PRO A 220 -12.47 32.96 -4.22
C PRO A 220 -10.99 33.39 -4.29
N ASP A 221 -10.23 33.09 -3.24
CA ASP A 221 -8.82 33.41 -3.11
C ASP A 221 -7.92 32.29 -3.66
N LEU A 222 -6.71 32.65 -4.09
CA LEU A 222 -5.72 31.67 -4.49
C LEU A 222 -5.11 31.02 -3.25
N LEU A 223 -5.35 29.72 -3.07
CA LEU A 223 -4.74 28.95 -1.99
C LEU A 223 -3.31 28.54 -2.34
N THR A 224 -2.40 28.73 -1.38
CA THR A 224 -1.02 28.25 -1.45
C THR A 224 -0.74 27.27 -0.31
N PHE A 225 -0.22 26.10 -0.65
CA PHE A 225 0.07 25.02 0.30
C PHE A 225 1.56 24.94 0.63
N SER A 226 1.87 24.60 1.87
CA SER A 226 3.24 24.27 2.28
C SER A 226 3.27 23.19 3.35
N ALA A 227 4.39 22.49 3.44
CA ALA A 227 4.59 21.41 4.39
C ALA A 227 6.02 21.47 4.95
N SER A 228 6.16 21.11 6.22
CA SER A 228 7.44 21.00 6.90
C SER A 228 7.48 19.73 7.74
N GLY A 229 8.69 19.18 7.92
CA GLY A 229 8.88 17.91 8.61
C GLY A 229 8.51 16.67 7.79
N LEU A 230 8.25 16.83 6.48
CA LEU A 230 8.00 15.69 5.59
C LEU A 230 9.16 14.68 5.63
N PRO A 231 8.85 13.36 5.63
CA PRO A 231 9.85 12.33 5.38
C PRO A 231 10.71 12.64 4.15
N ALA A 232 12.00 12.30 4.22
CA ALA A 232 12.92 12.48 3.10
C ALA A 232 12.39 11.74 1.87
N GLY A 233 12.40 12.40 0.70
CA GLY A 233 11.85 11.83 -0.54
C GLY A 233 10.39 12.22 -0.84
N LEU A 234 9.71 12.90 0.09
CA LEU A 234 8.39 13.50 -0.13
C LEU A 234 8.47 15.02 -0.35
N SER A 235 7.55 15.54 -1.16
CA SER A 235 7.40 16.98 -1.41
C SER A 235 5.93 17.36 -1.55
N VAL A 236 5.56 18.59 -1.18
CA VAL A 236 4.22 19.14 -1.40
C VAL A 236 4.23 20.04 -2.62
N ASP A 237 3.23 19.90 -3.49
CA ASP A 237 2.97 20.86 -4.55
C ASP A 237 2.16 22.05 -4.00
N ALA A 238 2.70 23.25 -4.16
CA ALA A 238 2.15 24.45 -3.52
C ALA A 238 0.81 24.93 -4.09
N MET A 239 0.40 24.44 -5.26
CA MET A 239 -0.87 24.85 -5.90
C MET A 239 -1.98 23.81 -5.71
N SER A 240 -1.62 22.52 -5.76
CA SER A 240 -2.57 21.42 -5.61
C SER A 240 -2.71 20.92 -4.18
N GLY A 241 -1.73 21.20 -3.31
CA GLY A 241 -1.71 20.66 -1.94
C GLY A 241 -1.42 19.17 -1.87
N VAL A 242 -0.98 18.54 -2.97
CA VAL A 242 -0.63 17.11 -3.00
C VAL A 242 0.79 16.90 -2.49
N ILE A 243 0.94 16.06 -1.46
CA ILE A 243 2.22 15.53 -0.99
C ILE A 243 2.50 14.22 -1.75
N SER A 244 3.59 14.16 -2.49
CA SER A 244 3.97 12.95 -3.25
C SER A 244 5.46 12.69 -3.24
N GLY A 245 5.82 11.44 -3.57
CA GLY A 245 7.19 10.95 -3.66
C GLY A 245 7.35 9.56 -3.06
N ALA A 246 8.59 9.07 -2.99
CA ALA A 246 8.92 7.82 -2.31
C ALA A 246 9.76 8.15 -1.07
N PRO A 247 9.28 7.87 0.15
CA PRO A 247 10.03 8.17 1.35
C PRO A 247 11.26 7.27 1.44
N THR A 248 12.44 7.83 1.64
CA THR A 248 13.72 7.10 1.50
C THR A 248 14.32 6.60 2.80
N THR A 249 13.81 7.06 3.95
CA THR A 249 14.46 6.84 5.24
C THR A 249 13.42 6.49 6.29
N ALA A 250 13.64 5.37 6.99
CA ALA A 250 12.78 4.97 8.09
C ALA A 250 12.91 5.95 9.29
N GLY A 251 11.80 6.21 9.96
CA GLY A 251 11.71 7.12 11.09
C GLY A 251 10.30 7.65 11.29
N SER A 252 10.01 8.11 12.51
CA SER A 252 8.77 8.80 12.83
C SER A 252 9.03 10.28 13.07
N GLY A 253 8.24 11.14 12.43
CA GLY A 253 8.37 12.59 12.51
C GLY A 253 7.02 13.28 12.63
N THR A 254 7.00 14.48 13.20
CA THR A 254 5.83 15.36 13.16
C THR A 254 5.85 16.16 11.87
N VAL A 255 4.81 15.99 11.06
CA VAL A 255 4.58 16.76 9.84
C VAL A 255 3.62 17.89 10.14
N THR A 256 3.96 19.10 9.70
CA THR A 256 3.08 20.28 9.77
C THR A 256 2.74 20.72 8.35
N VAL A 257 1.46 20.77 8.03
CA VAL A 257 0.92 21.23 6.75
C VAL A 257 0.18 22.53 6.94
N GLN A 258 0.24 23.41 5.94
CA GLN A 258 -0.33 24.75 5.98
C GLN A 258 -0.98 25.11 4.65
N VAL A 259 -2.04 25.92 4.72
CA VAL A 259 -2.69 26.56 3.57
C VAL A 259 -2.92 28.04 3.87
N GLU A 260 -2.60 28.91 2.90
CA GLU A 260 -2.78 30.35 3.00
C GLU A 260 -3.59 30.91 1.81
N ASP A 261 -4.41 31.92 2.10
CA ASP A 261 -5.22 32.70 1.13
C ASP A 261 -4.54 34.03 0.74
N GLY A 262 -3.38 34.33 1.33
CA GLY A 262 -2.65 35.59 1.16
C GLY A 262 -3.22 36.79 1.93
N VAL A 263 -4.29 36.60 2.71
CA VAL A 263 -4.98 37.65 3.48
C VAL A 263 -4.91 37.39 4.98
N HIS A 264 -5.08 36.13 5.40
CA HIS A 264 -5.09 35.68 6.78
C HIS A 264 -3.81 34.91 7.18
N PRO A 265 -3.59 34.70 8.48
CA PRO A 265 -2.63 33.70 8.94
C PRO A 265 -2.96 32.31 8.37
N PRO A 266 -1.95 31.50 8.00
CA PRO A 266 -2.18 30.17 7.44
C PRO A 266 -2.98 29.27 8.38
N ALA A 267 -3.93 28.51 7.84
CA ALA A 267 -4.53 27.39 8.54
C ALA A 267 -3.53 26.23 8.55
N GLN A 268 -3.41 25.54 9.69
CA GLN A 268 -2.37 24.53 9.90
C GLN A 268 -2.90 23.28 10.58
N ALA A 269 -2.37 22.13 10.19
CA ALA A 269 -2.61 20.85 10.84
C ALA A 269 -1.29 20.13 11.09
N THR A 270 -1.23 19.38 12.19
CA THR A 270 -0.06 18.59 12.58
C THR A 270 -0.44 17.15 12.79
N PHE A 271 0.36 16.22 12.26
CA PHE A 271 0.18 14.80 12.42
C PHE A 271 1.53 14.08 12.47
N THR A 272 1.53 12.85 12.95
CA THR A 272 2.72 11.98 12.93
C THR A 272 2.76 11.20 11.62
N TRP A 273 3.91 11.20 10.96
CA TRP A 273 4.17 10.34 9.80
C TRP A 273 5.32 9.41 10.15
N THR A 274 5.03 8.11 10.13
CA THR A 274 6.02 7.06 10.36
C THR A 274 6.36 6.39 9.06
N ILE A 275 7.65 6.39 8.72
CA ILE A 275 8.22 5.55 7.68
C ILE A 275 8.84 4.35 8.37
N PHE A 276 8.38 3.15 8.05
CA PHE A 276 8.99 1.93 8.59
C PHE A 276 9.82 1.26 7.51
N ASP A 277 10.89 0.62 7.95
CA ASP A 277 11.67 -0.23 7.06
C ASP A 277 10.94 -1.58 6.91
N PRO A 278 10.56 -1.98 5.69
CA PRO A 278 9.98 -3.31 5.45
C PRO A 278 10.97 -4.47 5.70
N GLY A 279 12.28 -4.21 5.79
CA GLY A 279 13.37 -5.18 5.85
C GLY A 279 13.88 -5.60 7.24
N GLY A 280 13.90 -4.70 8.22
CA GLY A 280 14.47 -4.92 9.57
C GLY A 280 13.50 -5.26 10.70
N SER A 281 12.23 -5.56 10.37
CA SER A 281 11.22 -5.87 11.38
C SER A 281 11.19 -7.37 11.72
N THR A 282 11.11 -7.69 13.02
CA THR A 282 10.97 -9.07 13.50
C THR A 282 9.62 -9.27 14.17
N LEU A 283 8.85 -10.26 13.71
CA LEU A 283 7.58 -10.61 14.35
C LEU A 283 7.84 -11.15 15.76
N VAL A 284 7.28 -10.49 16.77
CA VAL A 284 7.44 -10.88 18.19
C VAL A 284 6.21 -11.64 18.67
N HIS A 285 5.02 -11.12 18.39
CA HIS A 285 3.74 -11.72 18.78
C HIS A 285 2.75 -11.66 17.64
N ARG A 286 1.94 -12.71 17.48
CA ARG A 286 0.74 -12.68 16.65
C ARG A 286 -0.39 -13.47 17.32
N VAL A 287 -1.56 -12.86 17.44
CA VAL A 287 -2.62 -13.32 18.34
C VAL A 287 -3.96 -13.33 17.64
N ASN A 288 -4.67 -14.46 17.75
CA ASN A 288 -6.09 -14.55 17.43
C ASN A 288 -6.93 -14.23 18.68
N ALA A 289 -7.64 -13.09 18.67
CA ALA A 289 -8.41 -12.63 19.80
C ALA A 289 -9.76 -13.36 19.88
N GLY A 290 -10.07 -13.92 21.04
CA GLY A 290 -11.31 -14.66 21.29
C GLY A 290 -11.42 -16.02 20.60
N GLY A 291 -10.42 -16.42 19.81
CA GLY A 291 -10.43 -17.64 19.01
C GLY A 291 -9.29 -18.62 19.31
N PRO A 292 -9.33 -19.81 18.68
CA PRO A 292 -8.27 -20.81 18.78
C PRO A 292 -7.03 -20.41 17.98
N THR A 293 -5.94 -21.15 18.15
CA THR A 293 -4.76 -21.00 17.30
C THR A 293 -5.11 -21.30 15.84
N LEU A 294 -4.70 -20.42 14.91
CA LEU A 294 -4.88 -20.59 13.47
C LEU A 294 -3.52 -20.78 12.78
N PRO A 295 -3.41 -21.66 11.77
CA PRO A 295 -2.18 -21.80 11.02
C PRO A 295 -1.86 -20.54 10.22
N GLY A 296 -0.61 -20.10 10.24
CA GLY A 296 -0.12 -19.00 9.40
C GLY A 296 0.23 -19.47 7.99
N ALA A 297 -0.16 -18.71 6.97
CA ALA A 297 0.12 -19.03 5.55
C ALA A 297 1.33 -18.26 4.98
N ASP A 298 1.89 -17.32 5.75
CA ASP A 298 2.96 -16.40 5.38
C ASP A 298 4.38 -16.90 5.72
N GLY A 299 4.50 -18.07 6.34
CA GLY A 299 5.78 -18.57 6.83
C GLY A 299 6.31 -17.84 8.07
N LEU A 300 5.51 -16.95 8.68
CA LEU A 300 5.85 -16.22 9.92
C LEU A 300 5.42 -16.98 11.19
N GLY A 301 4.73 -18.11 11.03
CA GLY A 301 4.22 -18.96 12.11
C GLY A 301 2.73 -18.74 12.42
N ASP A 302 2.22 -19.51 13.37
CA ASP A 302 0.78 -19.57 13.67
C ASP A 302 0.26 -18.35 14.43
N TRP A 303 -1.01 -18.01 14.20
CA TRP A 303 -1.77 -17.08 15.04
C TRP A 303 -2.17 -17.75 16.33
N ILE A 304 -1.48 -17.41 17.42
CA ILE A 304 -1.66 -18.09 18.70
C ILE A 304 -2.94 -17.62 19.38
N ALA A 305 -3.67 -18.54 20.01
CA ALA A 305 -4.83 -18.20 20.83
C ALA A 305 -4.46 -17.21 21.95
N ASP A 306 -5.29 -16.19 22.15
CA ASP A 306 -5.04 -15.13 23.13
C ASP A 306 -4.97 -15.57 24.60
N SER A 307 -5.40 -16.79 24.92
CA SER A 307 -5.23 -17.40 26.25
C SER A 307 -3.76 -17.53 26.69
N ALA A 308 -2.81 -17.43 25.75
CA ALA A 308 -1.39 -17.36 26.04
C ALA A 308 -0.93 -15.99 26.59
N PHE A 309 -1.78 -14.96 26.51
CA PHE A 309 -1.49 -13.58 26.88
C PHE A 309 -2.43 -13.08 27.98
N ALA A 310 -1.96 -12.14 28.78
CA ALA A 310 -2.82 -11.48 29.76
C ALA A 310 -3.83 -10.58 29.02
N ASN A 311 -5.10 -10.98 29.03
CA ASN A 311 -6.21 -10.20 28.48
C ASN A 311 -7.41 -10.19 29.44
N THR A 312 -8.23 -9.14 29.37
CA THR A 312 -9.38 -8.90 30.28
C THR A 312 -10.76 -8.99 29.60
N GLY A 313 -10.80 -9.29 28.30
CA GLY A 313 -12.02 -9.28 27.48
C GLY A 313 -12.85 -10.56 27.51
N ASN A 314 -14.10 -10.43 27.09
CA ASN A 314 -14.99 -11.55 26.77
C ASN A 314 -14.76 -11.99 25.32
N ALA A 315 -14.82 -13.30 25.07
CA ALA A 315 -14.69 -13.85 23.73
C ALA A 315 -16.05 -13.93 23.03
N PHE A 316 -16.05 -13.71 21.72
CA PHE A 316 -17.15 -14.03 20.83
C PHE A 316 -16.60 -14.68 19.55
N GLN A 317 -17.36 -15.59 18.94
CA GLN A 317 -17.00 -16.28 17.71
C GLN A 317 -18.24 -16.43 16.81
N THR A 318 -18.01 -16.43 15.50
CA THR A 318 -19.02 -16.70 14.48
C THR A 318 -18.51 -17.75 13.48
N GLY A 319 -19.42 -18.43 12.79
CA GLY A 319 -19.09 -19.33 11.66
C GLY A 319 -19.14 -18.62 10.30
N GLU A 320 -19.60 -17.37 10.25
CA GLU A 320 -19.74 -16.61 9.02
C GLU A 320 -18.38 -16.26 8.42
N LEU A 321 -18.27 -16.34 7.09
CA LEU A 321 -17.05 -15.91 6.39
C LEU A 321 -16.96 -14.40 6.41
N VAL A 322 -15.84 -13.89 6.91
CA VAL A 322 -15.51 -12.47 6.96
C VAL A 322 -14.40 -12.21 5.95
N ILE A 323 -14.71 -11.36 4.96
CA ILE A 323 -13.69 -10.83 4.03
C ILE A 323 -12.92 -9.72 4.71
N HIS A 324 -11.81 -9.26 4.15
CA HIS A 324 -11.08 -8.11 4.67
C HIS A 324 -10.75 -7.11 3.56
N ASP A 325 -10.51 -5.87 3.95
CA ASP A 325 -10.02 -4.80 3.07
C ASP A 325 -8.53 -5.02 2.71
N ALA A 326 -7.97 -4.09 1.93
CA ALA A 326 -6.58 -4.13 1.50
C ALA A 326 -5.56 -3.77 2.60
N THR A 327 -6.01 -3.16 3.71
CA THR A 327 -5.10 -2.82 4.82
C THR A 327 -4.61 -4.08 5.53
N VAL A 328 -5.38 -5.17 5.47
CA VAL A 328 -5.01 -6.47 6.02
C VAL A 328 -4.02 -7.18 5.08
N PRO A 329 -2.83 -7.59 5.54
CA PRO A 329 -1.88 -8.32 4.70
C PRO A 329 -2.50 -9.60 4.11
N ALA A 330 -2.27 -9.86 2.83
CA ALA A 330 -2.98 -10.89 2.07
C ALA A 330 -2.87 -12.33 2.61
N LEU A 331 -1.87 -12.61 3.45
CA LEU A 331 -1.62 -13.94 4.04
C LEU A 331 -2.13 -14.06 5.48
N VAL A 332 -2.81 -13.03 6.00
CA VAL A 332 -3.59 -13.12 7.23
C VAL A 332 -4.78 -14.06 6.99
N PRO A 333 -5.00 -15.09 7.84
CA PRO A 333 -6.08 -16.03 7.65
C PRO A 333 -7.43 -15.35 7.88
N ALA A 334 -8.39 -15.54 6.97
CA ALA A 334 -9.76 -15.03 7.12
C ALA A 334 -10.42 -15.45 8.44
N GLY A 335 -10.06 -16.63 8.97
CA GLY A 335 -10.50 -17.11 10.28
C GLY A 335 -10.15 -16.19 11.46
N LEU A 336 -9.17 -15.28 11.30
CA LEU A 336 -8.84 -14.28 12.32
C LEU A 336 -10.02 -13.37 12.63
N PHE A 337 -10.82 -13.04 11.61
CA PHE A 337 -11.96 -12.14 11.75
C PHE A 337 -13.25 -12.86 12.18
N GLN A 338 -13.21 -14.17 12.39
CA GLN A 338 -14.34 -14.97 12.88
C GLN A 338 -14.41 -15.03 14.41
N SER A 339 -13.48 -14.37 15.09
CA SER A 339 -13.46 -14.25 16.54
C SER A 339 -13.03 -12.86 16.98
N GLU A 340 -13.42 -12.51 18.22
CA GLU A 340 -13.04 -11.25 18.82
C GLU A 340 -12.97 -11.32 20.35
N ARG A 341 -12.20 -10.40 20.92
CA ARG A 341 -12.39 -9.95 22.30
C ARG A 341 -13.17 -8.64 22.33
N TRP A 342 -14.06 -8.51 23.31
CA TRP A 342 -14.81 -7.29 23.59
C TRP A 342 -15.05 -7.15 25.09
N ASP A 343 -15.31 -5.95 25.60
CA ASP A 343 -15.70 -5.75 27.00
C ASP A 343 -16.99 -4.92 27.15
N PRO A 344 -17.94 -5.35 28.00
CA PRO A 344 -19.06 -4.51 28.40
C PRO A 344 -18.62 -3.47 29.42
N ALA A 345 -19.30 -2.33 29.48
CA ALA A 345 -19.02 -1.24 30.44
C ALA A 345 -19.03 -1.65 31.93
N THR A 346 -19.54 -2.83 32.27
CA THR A 346 -19.55 -3.39 33.64
C THR A 346 -18.36 -4.31 33.95
N ALA A 347 -17.57 -4.68 32.94
CA ALA A 347 -16.36 -5.49 33.08
C ALA A 347 -15.11 -4.60 33.22
N PRO A 348 -13.96 -5.17 33.64
CA PRO A 348 -12.69 -4.48 33.50
C PRO A 348 -12.42 -4.12 32.03
N ALA A 349 -11.86 -2.93 31.80
CA ALA A 349 -11.51 -2.44 30.46
C ALA A 349 -10.70 -3.50 29.69
N LEU A 350 -11.01 -3.70 28.41
CA LEU A 350 -10.28 -4.61 27.54
C LEU A 350 -8.84 -4.14 27.36
N ASN A 351 -7.90 -4.95 27.85
CA ASN A 351 -6.48 -4.74 27.72
C ASN A 351 -5.81 -6.03 27.27
N PHE A 352 -4.74 -5.91 26.50
CA PHE A 352 -3.76 -6.96 26.21
C PHE A 352 -2.38 -6.52 26.71
N SER A 353 -1.61 -7.44 27.28
CA SER A 353 -0.24 -7.19 27.69
C SER A 353 0.72 -8.20 27.04
N PHE A 354 1.73 -7.65 26.35
CA PHE A 354 2.70 -8.41 25.56
C PHE A 354 4.10 -8.28 26.16
N PRO A 355 4.80 -9.38 26.48
CA PRO A 355 6.19 -9.33 26.91
C PRO A 355 7.08 -8.76 25.80
N VAL A 356 7.81 -7.68 26.06
CA VAL A 356 8.68 -7.02 25.10
C VAL A 356 9.97 -6.55 25.78
N VAL A 357 10.91 -5.98 25.02
CA VAL A 357 12.13 -5.37 25.55
C VAL A 357 11.84 -3.89 25.83
N ALA A 358 12.05 -3.47 27.08
CA ALA A 358 11.94 -2.06 27.46
C ALA A 358 12.87 -1.18 26.62
N GLY A 359 12.33 -0.07 26.10
CA GLY A 359 13.03 0.85 25.21
C GLY A 359 13.12 0.39 23.75
N GLY A 360 12.60 -0.80 23.40
CA GLY A 360 12.47 -1.23 22.01
C GLY A 360 11.37 -0.47 21.28
N THR A 361 11.52 -0.31 19.96
CA THR A 361 10.48 0.27 19.09
C THR A 361 9.71 -0.87 18.42
N TYR A 362 8.39 -0.76 18.42
CA TYR A 362 7.49 -1.79 17.93
C TYR A 362 6.43 -1.21 17.00
N GLU A 363 6.16 -1.86 15.88
CA GLU A 363 4.90 -1.69 15.15
C GLU A 363 3.87 -2.66 15.73
N VAL A 364 2.74 -2.14 16.18
CA VAL A 364 1.61 -2.93 16.64
C VAL A 364 0.53 -2.85 15.58
N ARG A 365 0.14 -3.99 15.02
CA ARG A 365 -0.96 -4.12 14.06
C ARG A 365 -2.18 -4.67 14.77
N LEU A 366 -3.31 -4.01 14.59
CA LEU A 366 -4.58 -4.27 15.26
C LEU A 366 -5.59 -4.63 14.18
N TYR A 367 -6.19 -5.81 14.31
CA TYR A 367 -7.11 -6.37 13.34
C TYR A 367 -8.53 -6.32 13.90
N PHE A 368 -9.48 -5.84 13.10
CA PHE A 368 -10.86 -5.64 13.52
C PHE A 368 -11.81 -6.14 12.44
N ALA A 369 -12.96 -6.66 12.83
CA ALA A 369 -14.13 -6.80 11.96
C ALA A 369 -15.40 -6.53 12.77
N GLU A 370 -16.41 -5.92 12.16
CA GLU A 370 -17.73 -5.82 12.81
C GLU A 370 -18.58 -7.06 12.52
N ILE A 371 -18.42 -8.10 13.35
CA ILE A 371 -19.16 -9.38 13.24
C ILE A 371 -20.38 -9.48 14.18
N PHE A 372 -20.75 -8.39 14.87
CA PHE A 372 -21.95 -8.38 15.70
C PHE A 372 -23.14 -7.87 14.91
N ASN A 373 -24.07 -8.77 14.59
CA ASN A 373 -25.28 -8.50 13.79
C ASN A 373 -26.17 -7.32 14.27
N GLY A 374 -26.00 -6.84 15.51
CA GLY A 374 -26.73 -5.68 16.02
C GLY A 374 -26.14 -4.32 15.62
N ILE A 375 -25.01 -4.30 14.90
CA ILE A 375 -24.30 -3.09 14.46
C ILE A 375 -24.03 -3.22 12.96
N GLY A 376 -24.57 -2.30 12.17
CA GLY A 376 -24.48 -2.35 10.70
C GLY A 376 -24.51 -0.99 10.01
N ALA A 377 -24.52 0.10 10.78
CA ALA A 377 -24.39 1.46 10.26
C ALA A 377 -23.27 2.23 10.98
N PRO A 378 -22.65 3.22 10.31
CA PRO A 378 -21.65 4.09 10.92
C PRO A 378 -22.15 4.78 12.21
N GLY A 379 -21.24 5.04 13.13
CA GLY A 379 -21.43 5.75 14.39
C GLY A 379 -22.13 4.94 15.49
N GLN A 380 -22.50 3.69 15.22
CA GLN A 380 -23.17 2.82 16.19
C GLN A 380 -22.21 2.18 17.21
N ARG A 381 -20.93 2.03 16.83
CA ARG A 381 -19.83 1.64 17.71
C ARG A 381 -18.65 2.56 17.44
N LEU A 382 -18.14 3.19 18.50
CA LEU A 382 -16.99 4.06 18.50
C LEU A 382 -16.13 3.69 19.70
N PHE A 383 -14.82 3.54 19.52
CA PHE A 383 -13.95 3.26 20.64
C PHE A 383 -12.54 3.80 20.45
N ASP A 384 -11.87 4.06 21.56
CA ASP A 384 -10.48 4.48 21.55
C ASP A 384 -9.56 3.27 21.65
N VAL A 385 -8.37 3.37 21.06
CA VAL A 385 -7.28 2.43 21.31
C VAL A 385 -6.05 3.21 21.74
N SER A 386 -5.43 2.75 22.81
CA SER A 386 -4.15 3.28 23.29
C SER A 386 -3.12 2.18 23.44
N ILE A 387 -1.85 2.52 23.20
CA ILE A 387 -0.73 1.60 23.34
C ILE A 387 0.29 2.26 24.27
N ASP A 388 0.63 1.60 25.38
CA ASP A 388 1.42 2.15 26.49
C ASP A 388 0.89 3.52 26.97
N GLY A 389 -0.42 3.70 26.91
CA GLY A 389 -1.12 4.93 27.32
C GLY A 389 -1.12 6.05 26.27
N ALA A 390 -0.43 5.90 25.13
CA ALA A 390 -0.56 6.81 24.01
C ALA A 390 -1.81 6.47 23.19
N LEU A 391 -2.71 7.43 22.97
CA LEU A 391 -3.89 7.27 22.11
C LEU A 391 -3.44 7.10 20.65
N VAL A 392 -3.78 5.97 20.04
CA VAL A 392 -3.40 5.63 18.66
C VAL A 392 -4.60 5.59 17.70
N LEU A 393 -5.80 5.30 18.21
CA LEU A 393 -7.05 5.42 17.49
C LEU A 393 -8.04 6.17 18.38
N GLU A 394 -8.62 7.26 17.87
CA GLU A 394 -9.62 8.07 18.58
C GLU A 394 -11.00 7.85 17.94
N SER A 395 -11.99 7.47 18.74
CA SER A 395 -13.38 7.23 18.30
C SER A 395 -13.48 6.37 17.03
N PHE A 396 -12.73 5.27 16.99
CA PHE A 396 -12.63 4.39 15.84
C PHE A 396 -13.96 3.72 15.50
N ASP A 397 -14.37 3.83 14.23
CA ASP A 397 -15.62 3.30 13.69
C ASP A 397 -15.33 2.29 12.57
N ILE A 398 -15.38 1.01 12.89
CA ILE A 398 -15.11 -0.06 11.92
C ILE A 398 -16.13 -0.01 10.76
N VAL A 399 -17.42 0.15 11.08
CA VAL A 399 -18.49 0.14 10.05
C VAL A 399 -18.47 1.41 9.22
N GLY A 400 -18.16 2.55 9.85
CA GLY A 400 -17.93 3.81 9.15
C GLY A 400 -16.82 3.74 8.12
N GLU A 401 -15.86 2.85 8.33
CA GLU A 401 -14.70 2.72 7.48
C GLU A 401 -14.82 1.64 6.41
N VAL A 402 -15.13 0.41 6.83
CA VAL A 402 -15.10 -0.76 5.94
C VAL A 402 -16.44 -1.47 5.81
N GLY A 403 -17.46 -1.02 6.54
CA GLY A 403 -18.76 -1.66 6.62
C GLY A 403 -18.82 -2.85 7.60
N PRO A 404 -20.00 -3.45 7.78
CA PRO A 404 -20.15 -4.64 8.62
C PRO A 404 -19.56 -5.89 7.94
N ASP A 405 -19.14 -6.87 8.73
CA ASP A 405 -18.58 -8.14 8.25
C ASP A 405 -17.38 -8.01 7.29
N VAL A 406 -16.62 -6.91 7.44
CA VAL A 406 -15.36 -6.68 6.73
C VAL A 406 -14.24 -6.47 7.75
N GLY A 407 -13.18 -7.24 7.59
CA GLY A 407 -11.93 -7.14 8.33
C GLY A 407 -11.09 -5.95 7.89
N THR A 408 -10.46 -5.27 8.82
CA THR A 408 -9.52 -4.17 8.57
C THR A 408 -8.35 -4.24 9.54
N MET A 409 -7.24 -3.61 9.19
CA MET A 409 -6.04 -3.50 10.00
C MET A 409 -5.68 -2.04 10.25
N ARG A 410 -5.23 -1.75 11.46
CA ARG A 410 -4.61 -0.47 11.83
C ARG A 410 -3.29 -0.72 12.50
N SER A 411 -2.27 0.08 12.17
CA SER A 411 -0.98 -0.02 12.83
C SER A 411 -0.56 1.28 13.48
N ALA A 412 0.23 1.14 14.55
CA ALA A 412 0.87 2.24 15.22
C ALA A 412 2.26 1.82 15.68
N VAL A 413 3.22 2.74 15.59
CA VAL A 413 4.58 2.51 16.08
C VAL A 413 4.74 3.16 17.45
N VAL A 414 5.23 2.38 18.41
CA VAL A 414 5.46 2.82 19.79
C VAL A 414 6.83 2.40 20.30
N THR A 415 7.36 3.14 21.26
CA THR A 415 8.52 2.71 22.05
C THR A 415 8.03 2.18 23.39
N ALA A 416 8.29 0.90 23.68
CA ALA A 416 7.81 0.26 24.90
C ALA A 416 8.48 0.90 26.12
N ALA A 417 7.69 1.45 27.06
CA ALA A 417 8.24 2.12 28.24
C ALA A 417 8.75 1.13 29.29
N THR A 418 8.20 -0.09 29.28
CA THR A 418 8.53 -1.19 30.21
C THR A 418 8.79 -2.48 29.44
N ASP A 419 9.01 -3.58 30.14
CA ASP A 419 9.12 -4.92 29.58
C ASP A 419 7.76 -5.55 29.20
N ALA A 420 6.68 -4.76 29.26
CA ALA A 420 5.34 -5.18 28.90
C ALA A 420 4.62 -4.07 28.12
N LEU A 421 4.38 -4.30 26.83
CA LEU A 421 3.61 -3.40 25.98
C LEU A 421 2.12 -3.65 26.21
N VAL A 422 1.38 -2.62 26.58
CA VAL A 422 -0.05 -2.70 26.90
C VAL A 422 -0.88 -2.06 25.80
N VAL A 423 -1.75 -2.84 25.18
CA VAL A 423 -2.78 -2.35 24.25
C VAL A 423 -4.09 -2.28 25.00
N ALA A 424 -4.66 -1.08 25.15
CA ALA A 424 -5.86 -0.82 25.92
C ALA A 424 -6.96 -0.22 25.03
N PHE A 425 -8.17 -0.73 25.19
CA PHE A 425 -9.34 -0.34 24.40
C PHE A 425 -10.35 0.41 25.28
N GLY A 426 -10.67 1.64 24.90
CA GLY A 426 -11.49 2.57 25.68
C GLY A 426 -12.90 2.75 25.12
N HIS A 427 -13.90 2.80 25.99
CA HIS A 427 -15.29 3.04 25.59
C HIS A 427 -15.53 4.48 25.12
N VAL A 428 -16.16 4.64 23.95
CA VAL A 428 -16.76 5.90 23.50
C VAL A 428 -18.26 5.71 23.26
N VAL A 429 -18.63 4.86 22.28
CA VAL A 429 -20.00 4.41 22.01
C VAL A 429 -19.98 2.89 21.85
N GLN A 430 -20.86 2.18 22.58
CA GLN A 430 -20.88 0.71 22.63
C GLN A 430 -19.57 0.10 23.19
N ASN A 431 -19.47 -1.24 23.13
CA ASN A 431 -18.33 -2.00 23.63
C ASN A 431 -17.17 -1.96 22.62
N PRO A 432 -15.92 -1.72 23.04
CA PRO A 432 -14.79 -1.82 22.14
C PRO A 432 -14.48 -3.29 21.84
N LYS A 433 -13.69 -3.56 20.80
CA LYS A 433 -13.41 -4.91 20.34
C LYS A 433 -12.08 -5.02 19.59
N VAL A 434 -11.59 -6.24 19.42
CA VAL A 434 -10.45 -6.57 18.54
C VAL A 434 -10.53 -8.03 18.08
N SER A 435 -10.16 -8.30 16.83
CA SER A 435 -10.13 -9.64 16.23
C SER A 435 -8.74 -10.28 16.26
N GLY A 436 -7.68 -9.47 16.16
CA GLY A 436 -6.31 -9.96 16.24
C GLY A 436 -5.30 -8.86 16.54
N ILE A 437 -4.12 -9.26 16.98
CA ILE A 437 -3.01 -8.32 17.26
C ILE A 437 -1.69 -8.94 16.79
N GLU A 438 -0.88 -8.16 16.08
CA GLU A 438 0.53 -8.45 15.84
C GLU A 438 1.41 -7.40 16.51
N VAL A 439 2.57 -7.83 17.00
CA VAL A 439 3.62 -6.95 17.54
C VAL A 439 4.91 -7.28 16.82
N TRP A 440 5.43 -6.32 16.08
CA TRP A 440 6.66 -6.40 15.32
C TRP A 440 7.72 -5.55 16.01
N ALA A 441 8.84 -6.13 16.43
CA ALA A 441 9.99 -5.36 16.87
C ALA A 441 10.65 -4.76 15.64
N LEU A 442 10.67 -3.43 15.58
CA LEU A 442 11.38 -2.71 14.55
C LEU A 442 12.86 -2.70 14.96
N GLY A 443 13.71 -3.34 14.14
CA GLY A 443 15.15 -3.26 14.29
C GLY A 443 15.65 -1.83 14.11
N THR A 444 16.82 -1.53 14.66
CA THR A 444 17.65 -0.46 14.09
C THR A 444 18.19 -0.99 12.77
N ASN A 445 18.05 -0.24 11.68
CA ASN A 445 18.66 -0.61 10.40
C ASN A 445 20.15 -0.96 10.60
N LEU A 446 20.69 -1.95 9.91
CA LEU A 446 22.12 -2.24 9.91
C LEU A 446 22.75 -1.76 8.60
N PRO A 447 24.04 -1.36 8.60
CA PRO A 447 24.68 -0.93 7.37
C PRO A 447 24.87 -2.10 6.39
N PRO A 448 24.81 -1.84 5.08
CA PRO A 448 24.99 -2.87 4.07
C PRO A 448 26.42 -3.42 4.09
N THR A 449 26.58 -4.65 3.64
CA THR A 449 27.90 -5.27 3.48
C THR A 449 28.36 -5.17 2.03
N LEU A 450 29.63 -4.79 1.82
CA LEU A 450 30.27 -4.75 0.51
C LEU A 450 31.51 -5.66 0.51
N SER A 451 31.47 -6.67 -0.36
CA SER A 451 32.61 -7.56 -0.60
C SER A 451 33.71 -6.82 -1.34
N ASP A 452 34.96 -7.13 -1.02
CA ASP A 452 36.11 -6.62 -1.76
C ASP A 452 36.21 -7.37 -3.11
N PRO A 453 36.11 -6.69 -4.27
CA PRO A 453 36.25 -7.34 -5.57
C PRO A 453 37.69 -7.80 -5.85
N GLY A 454 38.68 -7.33 -5.07
CA GLY A 454 40.10 -7.57 -5.32
C GLY A 454 40.63 -6.75 -6.50
N ASP A 455 41.96 -6.71 -6.62
CA ASP A 455 42.64 -5.99 -7.70
C ASP A 455 42.27 -6.57 -9.08
N GLN A 456 42.06 -5.67 -10.05
CA GLN A 456 41.63 -5.99 -11.41
C GLN A 456 42.73 -5.68 -12.43
N SER A 457 42.80 -6.45 -13.53
CA SER A 457 43.78 -6.22 -14.61
C SER A 457 43.19 -6.58 -15.97
N HIS A 458 43.13 -5.62 -16.90
CA HIS A 458 42.55 -5.79 -18.24
C HIS A 458 43.40 -5.07 -19.31
N GLU A 459 43.14 -5.33 -20.59
CA GLU A 459 43.81 -4.64 -21.71
C GLU A 459 42.97 -3.45 -22.24
N VAL A 460 43.63 -2.47 -22.86
CA VAL A 460 42.95 -1.37 -23.58
C VAL A 460 42.03 -1.94 -24.66
N GLY A 461 40.76 -1.54 -24.65
CA GLY A 461 39.72 -1.97 -25.58
C GLY A 461 39.02 -3.29 -25.19
N GLU A 462 39.43 -3.94 -24.10
CA GLU A 462 38.78 -5.14 -23.58
C GLU A 462 37.39 -4.79 -23.01
N SER A 463 36.37 -5.59 -23.32
CA SER A 463 35.03 -5.42 -22.75
C SER A 463 34.98 -5.91 -21.31
N VAL A 464 34.63 -5.01 -20.39
CA VAL A 464 34.58 -5.24 -18.94
C VAL A 464 33.15 -5.45 -18.48
N SER A 465 32.96 -6.39 -17.57
CA SER A 465 31.74 -6.53 -16.77
C SER A 465 32.09 -7.10 -15.40
N LEU A 466 32.16 -6.23 -14.39
CA LEU A 466 32.44 -6.57 -13.00
C LEU A 466 31.23 -6.26 -12.14
N ALA A 467 30.58 -7.29 -11.60
CA ALA A 467 29.49 -7.14 -10.65
C ALA A 467 30.05 -7.01 -9.22
N LEU A 468 29.68 -5.94 -8.51
CA LEU A 468 29.97 -5.82 -7.09
C LEU A 468 29.04 -6.72 -6.28
N ALA A 469 29.61 -7.44 -5.31
CA ALA A 469 28.84 -8.27 -4.39
C ALA A 469 28.56 -7.51 -3.10
N ALA A 470 27.32 -7.05 -2.94
CA ALA A 470 26.83 -6.46 -1.71
C ALA A 470 25.56 -7.18 -1.24
N SER A 471 25.30 -7.12 0.06
CA SER A 471 24.06 -7.58 0.65
C SER A 471 23.73 -6.74 1.85
N ASP A 472 22.45 -6.49 2.03
CA ASP A 472 21.93 -5.81 3.18
C ASP A 472 21.27 -6.83 4.14
N PRO A 473 21.52 -6.76 5.46
CA PRO A 473 20.91 -7.69 6.41
C PRO A 473 19.38 -7.58 6.46
N GLU A 474 18.85 -6.40 6.17
CA GLU A 474 17.43 -6.07 6.10
C GLU A 474 16.87 -6.21 4.67
N MET A 475 17.74 -6.47 3.67
CA MET A 475 17.40 -6.49 2.25
C MET A 475 16.91 -5.13 1.71
N ASP A 476 17.41 -4.03 2.29
CA ASP A 476 17.19 -2.69 1.77
C ASP A 476 17.60 -2.57 0.29
N PRO A 477 16.90 -1.75 -0.52
CA PRO A 477 17.35 -1.39 -1.86
C PRO A 477 18.74 -0.73 -1.82
N LEU A 478 19.69 -1.30 -2.55
CA LEU A 478 21.08 -0.84 -2.54
C LEU A 478 21.37 0.13 -3.69
N LEU A 479 22.00 1.25 -3.38
CA LEU A 479 22.55 2.19 -4.36
C LEU A 479 24.07 2.02 -4.46
N PHE A 480 24.56 1.73 -5.66
CA PHE A 480 25.98 1.53 -5.91
C PHE A 480 26.65 2.78 -6.45
N GLY A 481 27.87 3.04 -5.98
CA GLY A 481 28.72 4.12 -6.44
C GLY A 481 30.12 3.63 -6.77
N ALA A 482 30.79 4.33 -7.69
CA ALA A 482 32.19 4.13 -7.98
C ALA A 482 32.86 5.46 -8.34
N SER A 483 34.10 5.62 -7.90
CA SER A 483 34.91 6.80 -8.17
C SER A 483 36.30 6.38 -8.61
N ASN A 484 36.92 7.25 -9.41
CA ASN A 484 38.24 7.04 -10.00
C ASN A 484 38.34 5.77 -10.85
N LEU A 485 37.26 5.41 -11.55
CA LEU A 485 37.25 4.32 -12.53
C LEU A 485 38.21 4.63 -13.71
N PRO A 486 38.81 3.60 -14.33
CA PRO A 486 39.51 3.75 -15.60
C PRO A 486 38.66 4.42 -16.68
N GLU A 487 39.29 5.21 -17.54
CA GLU A 487 38.60 5.96 -18.60
C GLU A 487 37.93 5.01 -19.60
N GLY A 488 36.60 5.12 -19.72
CA GLY A 488 35.77 4.24 -20.55
C GLY A 488 34.97 3.20 -19.76
N LEU A 489 35.11 3.16 -18.43
CA LEU A 489 34.28 2.36 -17.53
C LEU A 489 33.27 3.23 -16.77
N ALA A 490 32.09 2.67 -16.50
CA ALA A 490 31.05 3.29 -15.68
C ALA A 490 30.37 2.24 -14.81
N ILE A 491 29.81 2.67 -13.67
CA ILE A 491 28.97 1.82 -12.81
C ILE A 491 27.49 2.11 -13.09
N ASP A 492 26.69 1.05 -13.15
CA ASP A 492 25.24 1.16 -13.05
C ASP A 492 24.84 1.21 -11.55
N PRO A 493 24.24 2.30 -11.07
CA PRO A 493 23.94 2.49 -9.66
C PRO A 493 22.86 1.53 -9.13
N ALA A 494 22.05 0.91 -9.98
CA ALA A 494 21.02 -0.05 -9.55
C ALA A 494 21.53 -1.49 -9.52
N SER A 495 22.32 -1.89 -10.52
CA SER A 495 22.81 -3.27 -10.61
C SER A 495 24.18 -3.49 -9.96
N GLY A 496 24.92 -2.42 -9.64
CA GLY A 496 26.27 -2.50 -9.12
C GLY A 496 27.30 -3.06 -10.11
N VAL A 497 26.94 -3.12 -11.40
CA VAL A 497 27.82 -3.62 -12.46
C VAL A 497 28.67 -2.48 -13.01
N ILE A 498 29.99 -2.63 -12.91
CA ILE A 498 30.96 -1.78 -13.60
C ILE A 498 31.20 -2.38 -14.99
N SER A 499 30.95 -1.61 -16.05
CA SER A 499 31.09 -2.07 -17.43
C SER A 499 31.64 -1.00 -18.36
N GLY A 500 32.13 -1.43 -19.53
CA GLY A 500 32.67 -0.55 -20.56
C GLY A 500 33.91 -1.10 -21.25
N GLN A 501 34.65 -0.24 -21.94
CA GLN A 501 35.93 -0.56 -22.57
C GLN A 501 36.98 0.47 -22.17
N PRO A 502 38.09 0.08 -21.51
CA PRO A 502 39.15 0.99 -21.13
C PRO A 502 39.83 1.58 -22.37
N THR A 503 40.16 2.86 -22.32
CA THR A 503 40.66 3.59 -23.51
C THR A 503 42.14 3.96 -23.46
N SER A 504 42.78 3.83 -22.30
CA SER A 504 44.20 4.16 -22.12
C SER A 504 44.85 3.26 -21.07
N THR A 505 46.16 3.12 -21.15
CA THR A 505 46.94 2.36 -20.18
C THR A 505 47.13 3.19 -18.91
N GLU A 506 46.69 2.67 -17.77
CA GLU A 506 46.73 3.37 -16.50
C GLU A 506 46.64 2.42 -15.32
N VAL A 507 47.00 2.92 -14.14
CA VAL A 507 46.76 2.23 -12.86
C VAL A 507 45.98 3.19 -11.99
N ARG A 508 44.77 2.78 -11.57
CA ARG A 508 43.92 3.59 -10.70
C ARG A 508 43.64 2.91 -9.38
N SER A 509 43.58 3.70 -8.32
CA SER A 509 43.01 3.29 -7.04
C SER A 509 41.51 3.61 -7.09
N VAL A 510 40.71 2.60 -7.40
CA VAL A 510 39.26 2.69 -7.59
C VAL A 510 38.60 2.56 -6.23
N THR A 511 37.64 3.43 -5.91
CA THR A 511 36.81 3.30 -4.71
C THR A 511 35.37 3.05 -5.11
N VAL A 512 34.82 1.94 -4.63
CA VAL A 512 33.42 1.54 -4.80
C VAL A 512 32.68 1.73 -3.48
N SER A 513 31.39 2.03 -3.56
CA SER A 513 30.51 2.24 -2.42
C SER A 513 29.17 1.55 -2.62
N VAL A 514 28.56 1.14 -1.52
CA VAL A 514 27.15 0.76 -1.46
C VAL A 514 26.48 1.54 -0.34
N ASP A 515 25.28 2.02 -0.60
CA ASP A 515 24.47 2.87 0.28
C ASP A 515 23.05 2.28 0.37
N ASP A 516 22.51 2.25 1.57
CA ASP A 516 21.13 1.85 1.91
C ASP A 516 20.21 3.06 2.14
N GLY A 517 20.74 4.29 2.09
CA GLY A 517 20.02 5.53 2.37
C GLY A 517 19.76 5.81 3.85
N ASN A 518 20.18 4.89 4.72
CA ASN A 518 19.95 4.91 6.16
C ASN A 518 21.28 5.05 6.95
N HIS A 519 22.41 4.73 6.32
CA HIS A 519 23.76 4.83 6.88
C HIS A 519 24.73 5.57 5.96
N PRO A 520 25.89 6.01 6.48
CA PRO A 520 26.99 6.42 5.63
C PRO A 520 27.41 5.27 4.69
N PRO A 521 27.69 5.54 3.40
CA PRO A 521 28.01 4.49 2.43
C PRO A 521 29.20 3.62 2.87
N VAL A 522 29.06 2.31 2.68
CA VAL A 522 30.15 1.36 2.93
C VAL A 522 31.05 1.30 1.71
N THR A 523 32.34 1.63 1.90
CA THR A 523 33.32 1.74 0.81
C THR A 523 34.36 0.63 0.80
N ARG A 524 34.84 0.26 -0.40
CA ARG A 524 36.03 -0.56 -0.63
C ARG A 524 36.93 0.10 -1.67
N THR A 525 38.24 -0.10 -1.54
CA THR A 525 39.24 0.43 -2.48
C THR A 525 40.14 -0.69 -2.96
N PHE A 526 40.38 -0.77 -4.27
CA PHE A 526 41.25 -1.76 -4.91
C PHE A 526 42.04 -1.10 -6.06
N LEU A 527 43.06 -1.78 -6.58
CA LEU A 527 43.81 -1.33 -7.74
C LEU A 527 43.20 -1.90 -9.03
N TRP A 528 43.07 -1.05 -10.05
CA TRP A 528 42.72 -1.47 -11.40
C TRP A 528 43.85 -1.11 -12.36
N THR A 529 44.47 -2.13 -12.96
CA THR A 529 45.55 -2.00 -13.93
C THR A 529 45.01 -2.19 -15.34
N ILE A 530 45.23 -1.22 -16.23
CA ILE A 530 44.95 -1.32 -17.66
C ILE A 530 46.27 -1.35 -18.42
N GLU A 531 46.54 -2.46 -19.10
CA GLU A 531 47.76 -2.68 -19.86
C GLU A 531 47.55 -2.47 -21.36
N ALA A 532 48.64 -2.23 -22.10
CA ALA A 532 48.57 -2.13 -23.55
C ALA A 532 48.18 -3.50 -24.13
N GLY A 533 47.20 -3.52 -25.03
CA GLY A 533 46.83 -4.75 -25.71
C GLY A 533 48.03 -5.38 -26.41
N SER A 534 48.21 -6.68 -26.26
CA SER A 534 49.34 -7.38 -26.88
C SER A 534 49.21 -7.37 -28.41
N ASN A 535 50.09 -6.62 -29.11
CA ASN A 535 50.26 -6.72 -30.55
C ASN A 535 51.53 -7.55 -30.84
N PRO A 536 51.44 -8.89 -31.00
CA PRO A 536 52.61 -9.69 -31.30
C PRO A 536 53.20 -9.27 -32.66
N PRO A 537 54.54 -9.16 -32.82
CA PRO A 537 55.13 -8.83 -34.11
C PRO A 537 54.84 -9.92 -35.15
N PRO A 538 54.64 -9.57 -36.44
CA PRO A 538 54.35 -10.55 -37.47
C PRO A 538 55.47 -11.58 -37.59
N VAL A 539 55.08 -12.85 -37.63
CA VAL A 539 56.01 -13.98 -37.72
C VAL A 539 56.31 -14.25 -39.19
N LEU A 540 57.59 -14.24 -39.54
CA LEU A 540 58.08 -14.65 -40.86
C LEU A 540 58.44 -16.13 -40.85
N THR A 541 58.01 -16.89 -41.85
CA THR A 541 58.53 -18.23 -42.07
C THR A 541 59.94 -18.16 -42.66
N ASN A 542 60.92 -18.75 -41.98
CA ASN A 542 62.26 -18.91 -42.54
C ASN A 542 62.22 -19.99 -43.64
N PRO A 543 62.51 -19.68 -44.91
CA PRO A 543 62.49 -20.70 -45.97
C PRO A 543 63.65 -21.71 -45.86
N GLY A 544 64.63 -21.48 -44.97
CA GLY A 544 65.81 -22.33 -44.79
C GLY A 544 66.88 -22.11 -45.87
N ASP A 545 68.04 -22.77 -45.72
CA ASP A 545 69.15 -22.68 -46.67
C ASP A 545 68.73 -23.17 -48.06
N GLN A 546 69.07 -22.40 -49.09
CA GLN A 546 68.75 -22.71 -50.47
C GLN A 546 70.03 -22.88 -51.29
N THR A 547 70.06 -23.88 -52.15
CA THR A 547 71.14 -24.09 -53.12
C THR A 547 70.57 -24.08 -54.53
N THR A 548 71.28 -23.40 -55.43
CA THR A 548 70.94 -23.34 -56.84
C THR A 548 72.21 -23.35 -57.69
N ASP A 549 72.06 -23.67 -58.97
CA ASP A 549 73.14 -23.63 -59.94
C ASP A 549 73.44 -22.18 -60.37
N VAL A 550 74.71 -21.90 -60.64
CA VAL A 550 75.18 -20.57 -61.05
C VAL A 550 74.54 -20.17 -62.39
N GLY A 551 73.78 -19.08 -62.38
CA GLY A 551 73.08 -18.54 -63.55
C GLY A 551 71.59 -18.86 -63.63
N ALA A 552 71.05 -19.67 -62.70
CA ALA A 552 69.62 -19.90 -62.58
C ALA A 552 68.89 -18.75 -61.88
N SER A 553 67.69 -18.40 -62.36
CA SER A 553 66.79 -17.47 -61.67
C SER A 553 66.12 -18.16 -60.49
N VAL A 554 66.19 -17.55 -59.30
CA VAL A 554 65.55 -18.05 -58.09
C VAL A 554 64.37 -17.16 -57.71
N SER A 555 63.26 -17.78 -57.31
CA SER A 555 62.12 -17.13 -56.67
C SER A 555 61.76 -17.91 -55.40
N LEU A 556 61.67 -17.20 -54.27
CA LEU A 556 61.34 -17.76 -52.96
C LEU A 556 60.16 -17.00 -52.39
N GLN A 557 59.17 -17.72 -51.88
CA GLN A 557 58.03 -17.15 -51.20
C GLN A 557 58.27 -17.18 -49.70
N ILE A 558 58.24 -16.00 -49.06
CA ILE A 558 58.23 -15.85 -47.60
C ILE A 558 56.79 -15.56 -47.19
N LEU A 559 56.27 -16.28 -46.20
CA LEU A 559 54.95 -16.03 -45.65
C LEU A 559 55.12 -15.22 -44.35
N ALA A 560 54.48 -14.05 -44.30
CA ALA A 560 54.31 -13.28 -43.09
C ALA A 560 52.90 -13.55 -42.56
N THR A 561 52.77 -13.93 -41.29
CA THR A 561 51.48 -14.04 -40.60
C THR A 561 51.45 -13.04 -39.46
N ASP A 562 50.38 -12.25 -39.41
CA ASP A 562 50.03 -11.32 -38.35
C ASP A 562 48.77 -11.89 -37.68
N THR A 563 48.79 -12.13 -36.36
CA THR A 563 47.68 -12.78 -35.62
C THR A 563 47.10 -11.84 -34.60
#